data_AF-A0A8I1ZJN6-F1
#
_entry.id   AF-A0A8I1ZJN6-F1
#
_cell.length_a   1.000
_cell.length_b   1.000
_cell.length_c   1.000
_cell.angle_alpha   90.00
_cell.angle_beta   90.00
_cell.angle_gamma   90.00
#
_symmetry.space_group_name_H-M   'P 1'
#
loop_
_entity.id
_entity.type
_entity.pdbx_description
1 polymer ?
#
loop_
_entity_poly.entity_id
_entity_poly.type
_entity_poly.pdbx_seq_one_letter_code
_entity_poly.pdbx_strand_id
1 'polypeptide(L)'
;MSSAFSLPPNTHAPVPVARIVDTDRYDGTNPDVTMTSPTGLAEYTNANYFSTDTVFTTDDYPYPSWESVNHTVIRVQDPRNEADDVHREYLVKMHHGDTSYRLCTAPVLYGQVPETVDYLAPILDENVYGDYAERLIPRAVSYSAGLLKYFFRGTLELKLPPDGVYCFRPDEPADPRTQGFDRVSLYVRNTTDTGEQMTGGSIDLVVKYRFLTDDPDAQDPRPAARDPFAQYTPENLPALSDPLYIVKKLDDRTDHQIPLSEPVLIEFDLSDDQIPLWAVDVSFSVVYRGRLGGGEHGHVVEEGAVCVGYNDVAEPTPLYVVNDTDTVCYNDEWRRASDLDDVTPTMITHAYIRFSEEGQPRDATVEQGGHIHSFLNLDPGRYKRVYLLSDYRYNQSVHYVYHLAGESDVFSETATFLRQSIRSGIFYDQDSDALTRHYPVLDTFRNVTFWNMFYVHNPDVCTLDTCPGDCDYHDNPYELTQTE
;
A
#
# COMPACT_ATOMS: atom_id res chain seq x y z
N MET A 1 11.26 2.59 25.75
CA MET A 1 12.64 3.08 25.50
C MET A 1 12.55 4.57 25.21
N SER A 2 13.26 5.41 25.96
CA SER A 2 13.34 6.84 25.65
C SER A 2 14.15 7.00 24.37
N SER A 3 13.52 7.52 23.31
CA SER A 3 14.17 7.76 22.03
C SER A 3 15.21 8.88 22.16
N ALA A 4 16.34 8.81 21.45
CA ALA A 4 17.30 9.93 21.38
C ALA A 4 16.64 11.24 20.90
N PHE A 5 15.59 11.11 20.08
CA PHE A 5 14.82 12.23 19.53
C PHE A 5 13.95 12.97 20.55
N SER A 6 13.77 12.43 21.76
CA SER A 6 13.00 13.09 22.83
C SER A 6 13.86 13.90 23.80
N LEU A 7 15.16 14.02 23.54
CA LEU A 7 16.05 14.85 24.34
C LEU A 7 15.75 16.34 24.10
N PRO A 8 16.00 17.21 25.10
CA PRO A 8 15.84 18.66 24.93
C PRO A 8 16.59 19.16 23.67
N PRO A 9 16.07 20.17 22.96
CA PRO A 9 16.75 20.71 21.77
C PRO A 9 18.14 21.24 22.09
N ASN A 10 19.14 20.94 21.24
CA ASN A 10 20.44 21.58 21.29
C ASN A 10 20.32 22.95 20.60
N THR A 11 20.85 24.03 21.21
CA THR A 11 20.81 25.37 20.61
C THR A 11 21.61 25.50 19.31
N HIS A 12 22.64 24.69 19.12
CA HIS A 12 23.47 24.62 17.91
C HIS A 12 22.92 23.64 16.85
N ALA A 13 22.10 22.69 17.26
CA ALA A 13 21.45 21.73 16.39
C ALA A 13 20.01 21.46 16.87
N PRO A 14 19.08 22.41 16.63
CA PRO A 14 17.76 22.40 17.27
C PRO A 14 16.82 21.33 16.69
N VAL A 15 17.15 20.76 15.53
CA VAL A 15 16.36 19.70 14.91
C VAL A 15 16.50 18.38 15.69
N PRO A 16 15.40 17.67 16.02
CA PRO A 16 15.48 16.53 16.93
C PRO A 16 16.30 15.38 16.37
N VAL A 17 16.31 15.21 15.05
CA VAL A 17 17.12 14.20 14.36
C VAL A 17 18.61 14.37 14.61
N ALA A 18 19.10 15.58 14.92
CA ALA A 18 20.52 15.79 15.24
C ALA A 18 20.98 15.00 16.48
N ARG A 19 20.05 14.62 17.37
CA ARG A 19 20.31 13.78 18.54
C ARG A 19 20.79 12.38 18.20
N ILE A 20 20.67 11.94 16.94
CA ILE A 20 21.28 10.68 16.48
C ILE A 20 22.80 10.79 16.35
N VAL A 21 23.31 12.00 16.08
CA VAL A 21 24.74 12.29 15.95
C VAL A 21 25.33 12.68 17.29
N ASP A 22 24.65 13.57 18.01
CA ASP A 22 25.14 14.15 19.26
C ASP A 22 24.00 14.40 20.27
N THR A 23 24.09 13.72 21.41
CA THR A 23 23.15 13.81 22.53
C THR A 23 23.57 14.79 23.62
N ASP A 24 24.72 15.47 23.49
CA ASP A 24 25.36 16.31 24.52
C ASP A 24 25.58 15.60 25.87
N ARG A 25 25.83 14.28 25.85
CA ARG A 25 26.04 13.45 27.05
C ARG A 25 27.50 13.21 27.36
N TYR A 26 28.34 13.07 26.34
CA TYR A 26 29.78 12.86 26.47
C TYR A 26 30.52 14.17 26.22
N ASP A 27 31.13 14.70 27.29
CA ASP A 27 31.88 15.96 27.30
C ASP A 27 33.41 15.75 27.29
N GLY A 28 33.87 14.52 27.03
CA GLY A 28 35.29 14.15 27.08
C GLY A 28 35.76 13.64 28.43
N THR A 29 34.94 13.67 29.49
CA THR A 29 35.41 13.33 30.85
C THR A 29 35.15 11.88 31.26
N ASN A 30 34.07 11.27 30.79
CA ASN A 30 33.69 9.92 31.19
C ASN A 30 33.14 9.09 30.02
N PRO A 31 33.95 8.22 29.40
CA PRO A 31 33.52 7.37 28.29
C PRO A 31 32.36 6.42 28.62
N ASP A 32 32.17 6.03 29.88
CA ASP A 32 31.14 5.06 30.27
C ASP A 32 29.71 5.58 29.98
N VAL A 33 29.53 6.91 29.90
CA VAL A 33 28.24 7.50 29.53
C VAL A 33 27.79 7.05 28.14
N THR A 34 28.73 6.77 27.24
CA THR A 34 28.45 6.34 25.85
C THR A 34 27.97 4.89 25.74
N MET A 35 28.11 4.13 26.83
CA MET A 35 27.61 2.76 26.92
C MET A 35 26.15 2.70 27.37
N THR A 36 25.60 3.83 27.82
CA THR A 36 24.18 3.96 28.17
C THR A 36 23.37 4.43 26.96
N SER A 37 22.17 3.87 26.77
CA SER A 37 21.28 4.27 25.66
C SER A 37 20.25 5.31 26.15
N PRO A 38 19.99 6.41 25.40
CA PRO A 38 20.55 6.76 24.08
C PRO A 38 21.88 7.55 24.12
N THR A 39 22.80 7.29 23.18
CA THR A 39 24.05 8.06 22.94
C THR A 39 24.14 8.40 21.45
N GLY A 40 24.76 9.51 21.08
CA GLY A 40 24.98 9.91 19.68
C GLY A 40 26.11 9.14 19.01
N LEU A 41 26.08 9.05 17.67
CA LEU A 41 27.12 8.40 16.89
C LEU A 41 28.51 9.00 17.16
N ALA A 42 28.62 10.34 17.16
CA ALA A 42 29.90 11.03 17.32
C ALA A 42 30.50 10.82 18.72
N GLU A 43 29.65 10.87 19.75
CA GLU A 43 30.06 10.64 21.13
C GLU A 43 30.56 9.21 21.33
N TYR A 44 29.82 8.23 20.84
CA TYR A 44 30.19 6.82 20.97
C TYR A 44 31.47 6.49 20.21
N THR A 45 31.68 7.02 18.99
CA THR A 45 32.92 6.77 18.25
C THR A 45 34.10 7.49 18.91
N ASN A 46 33.94 8.75 19.29
CA ASN A 46 35.00 9.57 19.89
C ASN A 46 35.49 9.01 21.23
N ALA A 47 34.59 8.54 22.10
CA ALA A 47 34.99 8.03 23.41
C ALA A 47 35.72 6.66 23.36
N ASN A 48 35.52 5.89 22.28
CA ASN A 48 35.82 4.46 22.29
C ASN A 48 36.85 4.01 21.24
N TYR A 49 37.01 4.72 20.13
CA TYR A 49 37.81 4.23 19.00
C TYR A 49 38.84 5.27 18.55
N PHE A 50 39.95 4.79 18.00
CA PHE A 50 40.90 5.66 17.31
C PHE A 50 40.57 5.76 15.82
N SER A 51 40.90 6.91 15.25
CA SER A 51 41.22 7.10 13.84
C SER A 51 42.74 7.18 13.67
N THR A 52 43.22 7.12 12.43
CA THR A 52 44.66 7.14 12.12
C THR A 52 45.41 8.32 12.77
N ASP A 53 44.75 9.47 12.93
CA ASP A 53 45.35 10.70 13.42
C ASP A 53 45.01 11.01 14.89
N THR A 54 44.34 10.09 15.61
CA THR A 54 43.87 10.33 17.00
C THR A 54 44.44 9.34 18.01
N VAL A 55 45.35 8.47 17.58
CA VAL A 55 45.99 7.49 18.43
C VAL A 55 46.78 8.19 19.54
N PHE A 56 46.28 8.12 20.77
CA PHE A 56 46.86 8.72 21.98
C PHE A 56 47.14 10.24 21.90
N THR A 57 46.43 10.98 21.04
CA THR A 57 46.46 12.45 20.99
C THR A 57 45.59 13.06 22.09
N THR A 58 45.94 12.76 23.35
CA THR A 58 45.08 13.00 24.52
C THR A 58 44.87 14.47 24.91
N ASP A 59 45.67 15.39 24.34
CA ASP A 59 45.47 16.83 24.50
C ASP A 59 44.18 17.32 23.82
N ASP A 60 43.81 16.70 22.70
CA ASP A 60 42.59 17.02 21.92
C ASP A 60 41.47 16.00 22.13
N TYR A 61 41.84 14.73 22.36
CA TYR A 61 40.90 13.60 22.50
C TYR A 61 41.23 12.79 23.76
N PRO A 62 40.64 13.13 24.93
CA PRO A 62 41.04 12.55 26.22
C PRO A 62 40.94 11.02 26.30
N TYR A 63 40.07 10.41 25.49
CA TYR A 63 39.89 8.97 25.41
C TYR A 63 39.78 8.49 23.96
N PRO A 64 40.15 7.23 23.67
CA PRO A 64 40.86 6.32 24.57
C PRO A 64 42.28 6.79 24.94
N SER A 65 42.67 6.60 26.20
CA SER A 65 44.00 6.98 26.73
C SER A 65 44.89 5.77 27.00
N TRP A 66 46.16 5.98 27.37
CA TRP A 66 47.06 4.90 27.82
C TRP A 66 46.49 4.11 29.00
N GLU A 67 45.72 4.74 29.88
CA GLU A 67 45.03 4.07 31.00
C GLU A 67 43.83 3.22 30.56
N SER A 68 43.42 3.32 29.29
CA SER A 68 42.28 2.57 28.73
C SER A 68 42.67 1.18 28.23
N VAL A 69 43.98 0.91 28.09
CA VAL A 69 44.48 -0.27 27.36
C VAL A 69 45.35 -1.17 28.22
N ASN A 70 45.34 -2.46 27.89
CA ASN A 70 46.34 -3.43 28.35
C ASN A 70 47.10 -3.99 27.16
N HIS A 71 48.40 -4.20 27.34
CA HIS A 71 49.22 -4.91 26.37
C HIS A 71 48.87 -6.40 26.35
N THR A 72 48.74 -6.98 25.16
CA THR A 72 48.43 -8.40 24.99
C THR A 72 49.06 -8.94 23.72
N VAL A 73 49.62 -10.16 23.80
CA VAL A 73 50.12 -10.90 22.63
C VAL A 73 49.00 -11.81 22.11
N ILE A 74 48.56 -11.56 20.88
CA ILE A 74 47.47 -12.30 20.23
C ILE A 74 48.02 -13.04 19.03
N ARG A 75 47.57 -14.30 18.84
CA ARG A 75 47.90 -15.10 17.67
C ARG A 75 46.95 -14.71 16.53
N VAL A 76 47.50 -14.26 15.42
CA VAL A 76 46.77 -13.85 14.21
C VAL A 76 47.34 -14.56 12.99
N GLN A 77 46.55 -14.70 11.93
CA GLN A 77 47.01 -15.28 10.67
C GLN A 77 48.18 -14.47 10.10
N ASP A 78 49.24 -15.11 9.59
CA ASP A 78 50.36 -14.39 8.98
C ASP A 78 49.88 -13.73 7.68
N PRO A 79 49.92 -12.40 7.56
CA PRO A 79 49.48 -11.70 6.35
C PRO A 79 50.36 -12.03 5.12
N ARG A 80 51.51 -12.70 5.31
CA ARG A 80 52.41 -13.13 4.23
C ARG A 80 52.28 -14.63 3.94
N ASN A 81 51.61 -15.40 4.80
CA ASN A 81 51.35 -16.81 4.60
C ASN A 81 50.08 -17.25 5.35
N GLU A 82 48.97 -17.36 4.62
CA GLU A 82 47.68 -17.75 5.19
C GLU A 82 47.67 -19.14 5.84
N ALA A 83 48.66 -19.99 5.59
CA ALA A 83 48.79 -21.31 6.22
C ALA A 83 49.40 -21.29 7.63
N ASP A 84 49.96 -20.17 8.05
CA ASP A 84 50.64 -20.00 9.34
C ASP A 84 49.99 -18.90 10.19
N ASP A 85 50.23 -18.97 11.49
CA ASP A 85 49.86 -17.92 12.43
C ASP A 85 51.12 -17.30 13.06
N VAL A 86 51.08 -16.00 13.31
CA VAL A 86 52.12 -15.24 14.02
C VAL A 86 51.59 -14.65 15.31
N HIS A 87 52.48 -14.50 16.29
CA HIS A 87 52.19 -13.71 17.47
C HIS A 87 52.37 -12.23 17.15
N ARG A 88 51.33 -11.44 17.40
CA ARG A 88 51.33 -9.99 17.23
C ARG A 88 50.89 -9.32 18.51
N GLU A 89 51.55 -8.22 18.83
CA GLU A 89 51.29 -7.46 20.05
C GLU A 89 50.26 -6.37 19.78
N TYR A 90 49.26 -6.26 20.66
CA TYR A 90 48.20 -5.27 20.59
C TYR A 90 48.05 -4.54 21.92
N LEU A 91 47.56 -3.31 21.83
CA LEU A 91 46.97 -2.59 22.94
C LEU A 91 45.47 -2.85 22.87
N VAL A 92 44.97 -3.66 23.80
CA VAL A 92 43.57 -4.08 23.88
C VAL A 92 42.85 -3.11 24.81
N LYS A 93 41.72 -2.56 24.38
CA LYS A 93 40.90 -1.68 25.23
C LYS A 93 40.22 -2.50 26.31
N MET A 94 40.60 -2.26 27.56
CA MET A 94 40.12 -3.00 28.73
C MET A 94 39.42 -2.12 29.75
N HIS A 95 39.55 -0.80 29.61
CA HIS A 95 38.97 0.18 30.52
C HIS A 95 38.34 1.36 29.76
N HIS A 96 37.36 2.00 30.44
CA HIS A 96 36.61 3.18 30.02
C HIS A 96 35.79 2.99 28.73
N GLY A 97 34.47 3.04 28.83
CA GLY A 97 33.56 2.93 27.70
C GLY A 97 33.38 1.50 27.20
N ASP A 98 33.43 1.31 25.89
CA ASP A 98 33.36 -0.01 25.25
C ASP A 98 34.72 -0.73 25.40
N THR A 99 34.70 -2.02 25.68
CA THR A 99 35.91 -2.77 26.05
C THR A 99 35.97 -4.13 25.36
N SER A 100 37.10 -4.83 25.57
CA SER A 100 37.35 -6.19 25.10
C SER A 100 37.57 -6.29 23.59
N TYR A 101 38.36 -5.38 23.01
CA TYR A 101 38.81 -5.43 21.62
C TYR A 101 40.19 -4.83 21.40
N ARG A 102 40.83 -5.22 20.30
CA ARG A 102 42.09 -4.64 19.83
C ARG A 102 41.86 -3.18 19.45
N LEU A 103 42.54 -2.27 20.14
CA LEU A 103 42.39 -0.83 19.88
C LEU A 103 43.40 -0.33 18.85
N CYS A 104 44.65 -0.80 18.95
CA CYS A 104 45.71 -0.59 17.98
C CYS A 104 46.82 -1.63 18.20
N THR A 105 47.78 -1.74 17.29
CA THR A 105 48.96 -2.59 17.50
C THR A 105 49.88 -2.01 18.58
N ALA A 106 50.54 -2.84 19.38
CA ALA A 106 51.59 -2.35 20.25
C ALA A 106 52.85 -2.00 19.42
N PRO A 107 53.50 -0.86 19.68
CA PRO A 107 54.77 -0.52 19.04
C PRO A 107 55.86 -1.55 19.36
N VAL A 108 56.83 -1.72 18.45
CA VAL A 108 57.94 -2.70 18.61
C VAL A 108 58.79 -2.44 19.87
N LEU A 109 58.88 -1.19 20.32
CA LEU A 109 59.63 -0.78 21.52
C LEU A 109 58.72 -0.57 22.75
N TYR A 110 57.50 -1.08 22.72
CA TYR A 110 56.55 -0.94 23.83
C TYR A 110 57.15 -1.46 25.14
N GLY A 111 57.10 -0.66 26.21
CA GLY A 111 57.72 -0.97 27.51
C GLY A 111 59.25 -0.83 27.57
N GLN A 112 59.93 -0.53 26.46
CA GLN A 112 61.38 -0.31 26.39
C GLN A 112 61.77 1.16 26.31
N VAL A 113 60.83 2.03 25.94
CA VAL A 113 60.98 3.49 25.90
C VAL A 113 59.78 4.15 26.60
N PRO A 114 59.93 5.37 27.14
CA PRO A 114 58.80 6.12 27.69
C PRO A 114 57.66 6.25 26.66
N GLU A 115 56.41 6.17 27.12
CA GLU A 115 55.19 6.25 26.30
C GLU A 115 55.05 7.61 25.55
N THR A 116 55.89 8.59 25.89
CA THR A 116 55.94 9.94 25.30
C THR A 116 56.86 10.09 24.09
N VAL A 117 57.47 9.00 23.60
CA VAL A 117 58.40 9.04 22.48
C VAL A 117 57.64 8.89 21.15
N ASP A 118 57.67 9.93 20.30
CA ASP A 118 57.06 10.01 18.95
C ASP A 118 57.38 8.83 17.98
N TYR A 119 58.32 7.95 18.34
CA TYR A 119 58.69 6.76 17.56
C TYR A 119 57.84 5.52 17.88
N LEU A 120 56.92 5.62 18.85
CA LEU A 120 55.87 4.63 19.07
C LEU A 120 54.76 4.93 18.06
N ALA A 121 54.75 4.24 16.92
CA ALA A 121 53.68 4.37 15.92
C ALA A 121 52.72 3.17 16.01
N PRO A 122 51.78 3.11 16.97
CA PRO A 122 50.69 2.17 16.90
C PRO A 122 49.94 2.38 15.59
N ILE A 123 49.63 1.28 14.89
CA ILE A 123 48.85 1.31 13.67
C ILE A 123 47.52 0.61 13.89
N LEU A 124 46.53 1.02 13.09
CA LEU A 124 45.24 0.34 12.98
C LEU A 124 45.36 -0.62 11.79
N ASP A 125 45.56 -1.91 12.07
CA ASP A 125 45.66 -2.94 11.04
C ASP A 125 44.29 -3.61 10.78
N GLU A 126 44.24 -4.55 9.84
CA GLU A 126 42.98 -5.24 9.45
C GLU A 126 42.31 -5.97 10.61
N ASN A 127 43.11 -6.46 11.57
CA ASN A 127 42.62 -7.12 12.77
C ASN A 127 41.92 -6.14 13.71
N VAL A 128 42.49 -4.95 13.91
CA VAL A 128 41.87 -3.85 14.66
C VAL A 128 40.59 -3.38 13.95
N TYR A 129 40.64 -3.15 12.64
CA TYR A 129 39.45 -2.76 11.89
C TYR A 129 38.36 -3.85 11.88
N GLY A 130 38.74 -5.13 11.92
CA GLY A 130 37.81 -6.24 12.12
C GLY A 130 37.02 -6.10 13.43
N ASP A 131 37.72 -5.89 14.55
CA ASP A 131 37.07 -5.72 15.85
C ASP A 131 36.20 -4.45 15.91
N TYR A 132 36.62 -3.39 15.24
CA TYR A 132 35.85 -2.16 15.12
C TYR A 132 34.58 -2.41 14.30
N ALA A 133 34.69 -3.10 13.17
CA ALA A 133 33.57 -3.42 12.29
C ALA A 133 32.51 -4.27 12.99
N GLU A 134 32.92 -5.27 13.78
CA GLU A 134 32.03 -6.11 14.59
C GLU A 134 31.12 -5.29 15.53
N ARG A 135 31.55 -4.09 15.93
CA ARG A 135 30.82 -3.21 16.85
C ARG A 135 30.12 -2.06 16.14
N LEU A 136 30.80 -1.44 15.18
CA LEU A 136 30.32 -0.25 14.49
C LEU A 136 29.28 -0.57 13.43
N ILE A 137 29.37 -1.70 12.72
CA ILE A 137 28.38 -2.06 11.69
C ILE A 137 26.99 -2.28 12.30
N PRO A 138 26.82 -3.11 13.36
CA PRO A 138 25.49 -3.27 13.98
C PRO A 138 24.88 -1.96 14.48
N ARG A 139 25.72 -1.05 14.99
CA ARG A 139 25.28 0.28 15.42
C ARG A 139 24.91 1.18 14.25
N ALA A 140 25.70 1.20 13.18
CA ALA A 140 25.37 1.94 11.96
C ALA A 140 24.03 1.49 11.37
N VAL A 141 23.76 0.18 11.34
CA VAL A 141 22.46 -0.38 10.96
C VAL A 141 21.36 0.13 11.89
N SER A 142 21.58 0.10 13.21
CA SER A 142 20.61 0.57 14.20
C SER A 142 20.29 2.06 14.06
N TYR A 143 21.29 2.92 13.84
CA TYR A 143 21.09 4.35 13.61
C TYR A 143 20.38 4.61 12.28
N SER A 144 20.73 3.88 11.21
CA SER A 144 20.05 4.00 9.91
C SER A 144 18.57 3.63 10.02
N ALA A 145 18.26 2.54 10.73
CA ALA A 145 16.88 2.16 11.05
C ALA A 145 16.17 3.21 11.91
N GLY A 146 16.86 3.80 12.89
CA GLY A 146 16.33 4.88 13.73
C GLY A 146 15.97 6.14 12.93
N LEU A 147 16.81 6.51 11.95
CA LEU A 147 16.56 7.63 11.05
C LEU A 147 15.31 7.41 10.19
N LEU A 148 15.20 6.22 9.57
CA LEU A 148 14.02 5.85 8.79
C LEU A 148 12.78 5.84 9.67
N LYS A 149 12.86 5.21 10.85
CA LYS A 149 11.76 5.20 11.80
C LYS A 149 11.35 6.61 12.21
N TYR A 150 12.28 7.55 12.34
CA TYR A 150 11.95 8.93 12.69
C TYR A 150 11.09 9.60 11.60
N PHE A 151 11.53 9.60 10.34
CA PHE A 151 10.80 10.29 9.27
C PHE A 151 9.50 9.60 8.85
N PHE A 152 9.44 8.27 8.97
CA PHE A 152 8.31 7.44 8.55
C PHE A 152 7.50 6.85 9.73
N ARG A 153 7.57 7.46 10.93
CA ARG A 153 6.82 6.98 12.11
C ARG A 153 5.32 7.16 12.02
N GLY A 154 4.86 8.14 11.23
CA GLY A 154 3.44 8.45 11.13
C GLY A 154 2.72 7.43 10.25
N THR A 155 1.57 6.97 10.71
CA THR A 155 0.73 5.99 10.02
C THR A 155 -0.61 6.61 9.64
N LEU A 156 -1.11 6.19 8.48
CA LEU A 156 -2.41 6.59 7.95
C LEU A 156 -3.26 5.36 7.67
N GLU A 157 -4.53 5.42 8.02
CA GLU A 157 -5.55 4.45 7.63
C GLU A 157 -6.39 5.06 6.50
N LEU A 158 -6.62 4.26 5.45
CA LEU A 158 -7.51 4.59 4.34
C LEU A 158 -8.76 3.72 4.44
N LYS A 159 -9.94 4.31 4.22
CA LYS A 159 -11.23 3.61 4.26
C LYS A 159 -12.16 4.11 3.17
N LEU A 160 -13.17 3.30 2.85
CA LEU A 160 -14.24 3.69 1.95
C LEU A 160 -14.95 4.96 2.44
N PRO A 161 -15.34 5.87 1.54
CA PRO A 161 -16.22 6.98 1.88
C PRO A 161 -17.64 6.47 2.20
N PRO A 162 -18.56 7.32 2.72
CA PRO A 162 -19.90 6.90 3.12
C PRO A 162 -20.74 6.24 2.01
N ASP A 163 -20.41 6.55 0.77
CA ASP A 163 -21.06 6.00 -0.42
C ASP A 163 -20.64 4.54 -0.67
N GLY A 164 -19.51 4.08 -0.13
CA GLY A 164 -19.08 2.68 -0.23
C GLY A 164 -18.27 2.33 -1.48
N VAL A 165 -17.81 3.34 -2.23
CA VAL A 165 -16.92 3.20 -3.40
C VAL A 165 -15.83 4.27 -3.37
N TYR A 166 -14.62 3.92 -3.80
CA TYR A 166 -13.55 4.88 -4.04
C TYR A 166 -13.77 5.65 -5.33
N CYS A 167 -14.20 4.94 -6.37
CA CYS A 167 -14.44 5.47 -7.70
C CYS A 167 -15.73 4.86 -8.26
N PHE A 168 -16.45 5.64 -9.07
CA PHE A 168 -17.66 5.19 -9.75
C PHE A 168 -17.74 5.81 -11.14
N ARG A 169 -18.17 5.02 -12.13
CA ARG A 169 -18.37 5.47 -13.51
C ARG A 169 -19.67 4.85 -14.07
N PRO A 170 -20.61 5.63 -14.62
CA PRO A 170 -21.92 5.14 -15.07
C PRO A 170 -21.96 4.53 -16.48
N ASP A 171 -20.87 4.66 -17.25
CA ASP A 171 -20.79 4.25 -18.65
C ASP A 171 -19.38 3.78 -19.02
N GLU A 172 -19.24 3.08 -20.15
CA GLU A 172 -17.94 2.71 -20.69
C GLU A 172 -17.33 3.87 -21.50
N PRO A 173 -16.04 4.21 -21.30
CA PRO A 173 -15.40 5.24 -22.08
C PRO A 173 -15.10 4.77 -23.51
N ALA A 174 -14.83 5.74 -24.40
CA ALA A 174 -14.48 5.44 -25.80
C ALA A 174 -13.17 4.66 -25.93
N ASP A 175 -12.19 4.90 -25.05
CA ASP A 175 -10.95 4.13 -24.98
C ASP A 175 -10.63 3.69 -23.54
N PRO A 176 -11.03 2.47 -23.12
CA PRO A 176 -10.86 2.00 -21.75
C PRO A 176 -9.39 1.75 -21.34
N ARG A 177 -8.46 1.84 -22.29
CA ARG A 177 -7.00 1.75 -22.05
C ARG A 177 -6.39 3.05 -21.55
N THR A 178 -7.06 4.17 -21.78
CA THR A 178 -6.58 5.52 -21.41
C THR A 178 -7.58 6.30 -20.59
N GLN A 179 -8.86 5.90 -20.60
CA GLN A 179 -9.97 6.57 -19.93
C GLN A 179 -10.62 5.60 -18.93
N GLY A 180 -11.20 6.15 -17.87
CA GLY A 180 -11.85 5.37 -16.82
C GLY A 180 -12.35 6.27 -15.69
N PHE A 181 -11.76 6.12 -14.50
CA PHE A 181 -12.16 6.88 -13.33
C PHE A 181 -11.39 8.19 -13.23
N ASP A 182 -12.14 9.30 -13.17
CA ASP A 182 -11.65 10.68 -13.10
C ASP A 182 -11.70 11.26 -11.69
N ARG A 183 -12.15 10.49 -10.70
CA ARG A 183 -12.21 10.92 -9.30
C ARG A 183 -11.97 9.75 -8.37
N VAL A 184 -11.18 10.01 -7.33
CA VAL A 184 -10.94 9.08 -6.22
C VAL A 184 -11.36 9.77 -4.93
N SER A 185 -12.28 9.15 -4.19
CA SER A 185 -12.77 9.66 -2.89
C SER A 185 -12.48 8.65 -1.80
N LEU A 186 -11.86 9.05 -0.70
CA LEU A 186 -11.57 8.15 0.41
C LEU A 186 -11.53 8.86 1.77
N TYR A 187 -11.82 8.10 2.82
CA TYR A 187 -11.56 8.53 4.18
C TYR A 187 -10.11 8.29 4.55
N VAL A 188 -9.45 9.33 5.09
CA VAL A 188 -8.07 9.25 5.60
C VAL A 188 -8.06 9.61 7.07
N ARG A 189 -7.42 8.77 7.89
CA ARG A 189 -7.28 8.99 9.34
C ARG A 189 -5.85 8.81 9.78
N ASN A 190 -5.37 9.67 10.66
CA ASN A 190 -4.10 9.48 11.33
C ASN A 190 -4.26 8.35 12.35
N THR A 191 -3.38 7.35 12.29
CA THR A 191 -3.36 6.20 13.20
C THR A 191 -2.03 6.07 13.92
N THR A 192 -1.27 7.16 14.01
CA THR A 192 0.06 7.16 14.63
C THR A 192 -0.06 6.77 16.10
N ASP A 193 0.50 5.62 16.47
CA ASP A 193 0.35 4.99 17.80
C ASP A 193 0.84 5.86 18.96
N THR A 194 1.74 6.81 18.71
CA THR A 194 2.25 7.76 19.71
C THR A 194 1.26 8.89 20.04
N GLY A 195 0.20 9.06 19.26
CA GLY A 195 -0.75 10.17 19.42
C GLY A 195 -0.23 11.51 18.87
N GLU A 196 0.82 11.48 18.04
CA GLU A 196 1.32 12.64 17.31
C GLU A 196 0.28 13.15 16.29
N GLN A 197 0.19 14.46 16.16
CA GLN A 197 -0.80 15.13 15.32
C GLN A 197 -0.20 15.51 13.96
N MET A 198 -1.01 15.40 12.91
CA MET A 198 -0.70 15.89 11.56
C MET A 198 -1.45 17.19 11.34
N THR A 199 -0.77 18.33 11.59
CA THR A 199 -1.42 19.66 11.71
C THR A 199 -1.11 20.64 10.58
N GLY A 200 -0.38 20.20 9.55
CA GLY A 200 -0.06 21.04 8.40
C GLY A 200 0.90 20.34 7.46
N GLY A 201 0.39 19.89 6.33
CA GLY A 201 1.20 19.30 5.26
C GLY A 201 0.49 19.30 3.91
N SER A 202 1.20 18.83 2.89
CA SER A 202 0.61 18.48 1.60
C SER A 202 0.15 17.03 1.60
N ILE A 203 -0.82 16.71 0.75
CA ILE A 203 -1.36 15.36 0.60
C ILE A 203 -1.35 15.00 -0.88
N ASP A 204 -0.71 13.88 -1.21
CA ASP A 204 -0.66 13.32 -2.56
C ASP A 204 -1.30 11.93 -2.56
N LEU A 205 -2.09 11.62 -3.59
CA LEU A 205 -2.50 10.28 -3.96
C LEU A 205 -1.46 9.68 -4.92
N VAL A 206 -1.08 8.44 -4.66
CA VAL A 206 -0.35 7.60 -5.60
C VAL A 206 -1.23 6.40 -5.93
N VAL A 207 -1.67 6.30 -7.17
CA VAL A 207 -2.33 5.10 -7.70
C VAL A 207 -1.27 4.27 -8.39
N LYS A 208 -1.11 3.02 -7.97
CA LYS A 208 -0.29 2.03 -8.67
C LYS A 208 -1.23 1.04 -9.35
N TYR A 209 -0.96 0.71 -10.60
CA TYR A 209 -1.75 -0.25 -11.37
C TYR A 209 -0.91 -0.91 -12.47
N ARG A 210 -1.47 -1.92 -13.14
CA ARG A 210 -0.89 -2.67 -14.25
C ARG A 210 -1.92 -2.86 -15.36
N PHE A 211 -1.47 -3.41 -16.49
CA PHE A 211 -2.34 -3.93 -17.54
C PHE A 211 -2.15 -5.43 -17.72
N LEU A 212 -3.22 -6.11 -18.13
CA LEU A 212 -3.09 -7.37 -18.86
C LEU A 212 -2.53 -7.07 -20.25
N THR A 213 -1.46 -7.72 -20.69
CA THR A 213 -0.84 -7.41 -21.98
C THR A 213 -0.13 -8.61 -22.62
N ASP A 214 -0.05 -8.58 -23.95
CA ASP A 214 0.74 -9.53 -24.74
C ASP A 214 2.25 -9.12 -24.81
N ASP A 215 2.60 -7.90 -24.36
CA ASP A 215 3.97 -7.37 -24.36
C ASP A 215 4.31 -6.73 -22.99
N PRO A 216 4.65 -7.55 -21.97
CA PRO A 216 4.83 -7.08 -20.60
C PRO A 216 6.04 -6.18 -20.39
N ASP A 217 7.04 -6.27 -21.26
CA ASP A 217 8.31 -5.52 -21.19
C ASP A 217 8.24 -4.18 -21.95
N ALA A 218 7.09 -3.87 -22.57
CA ALA A 218 6.90 -2.61 -23.28
C ALA A 218 6.92 -1.42 -22.31
N GLN A 219 7.63 -0.35 -22.69
CA GLN A 219 7.63 0.89 -21.92
C GLN A 219 6.23 1.50 -21.77
N ASP A 220 5.38 1.34 -22.80
CA ASP A 220 3.96 1.65 -22.74
C ASP A 220 3.15 0.40 -23.10
N PRO A 221 2.50 -0.27 -22.14
CA PRO A 221 1.75 -1.50 -22.39
C PRO A 221 0.36 -1.24 -22.99
N ARG A 222 -0.13 0.01 -23.04
CA ARG A 222 -1.50 0.34 -23.46
C ARG A 222 -1.85 -0.15 -24.88
N PRO A 223 -0.99 -0.01 -25.90
CA PRO A 223 -1.31 -0.47 -27.25
C PRO A 223 -1.54 -1.99 -27.35
N ALA A 224 -0.85 -2.77 -26.51
CA ALA A 224 -0.95 -4.22 -26.43
C ALA A 224 -1.79 -4.69 -25.22
N ALA A 225 -2.53 -3.77 -24.58
CA ALA A 225 -3.37 -4.10 -23.44
C ALA A 225 -4.54 -4.99 -23.88
N ARG A 226 -4.92 -5.91 -23.00
CA ARG A 226 -5.96 -6.91 -23.18
C ARG A 226 -7.11 -6.62 -22.22
N ASP A 227 -8.33 -6.83 -22.70
CA ASP A 227 -9.55 -6.53 -21.95
C ASP A 227 -9.67 -7.40 -20.68
N PRO A 228 -9.63 -6.85 -19.46
CA PRO A 228 -9.78 -7.62 -18.23
C PRO A 228 -11.19 -8.21 -18.05
N PHE A 229 -12.16 -7.77 -18.86
CA PHE A 229 -13.54 -8.27 -18.87
C PHE A 229 -13.79 -9.28 -19.99
N ALA A 230 -12.73 -9.80 -20.62
CA ALA A 230 -12.80 -10.92 -21.55
C ALA A 230 -12.46 -12.25 -20.88
N GLN A 231 -13.00 -13.34 -21.43
CA GLN A 231 -12.68 -14.69 -20.98
C GLN A 231 -11.32 -15.14 -21.53
N TYR A 232 -10.45 -15.62 -20.64
CA TYR A 232 -9.15 -16.17 -20.98
C TYR A 232 -9.07 -17.66 -20.66
N THR A 233 -8.38 -18.42 -21.49
CA THR A 233 -7.99 -19.81 -21.26
C THR A 233 -6.51 -19.86 -20.88
N PRO A 234 -6.03 -20.96 -20.27
CA PRO A 234 -4.61 -21.13 -19.97
C PRO A 234 -3.68 -20.94 -21.18
N GLU A 235 -4.17 -21.20 -22.40
CA GLU A 235 -3.40 -21.08 -23.64
C GLU A 235 -3.28 -19.65 -24.19
N ASN A 236 -4.18 -18.74 -23.81
CA ASN A 236 -4.23 -17.35 -24.31
C ASN A 236 -4.14 -16.28 -23.21
N LEU A 237 -3.67 -16.70 -22.03
CA LEU A 237 -3.64 -15.88 -20.84
C LEU A 237 -2.58 -14.75 -20.95
N PRO A 238 -2.97 -13.47 -20.93
CA PRO A 238 -2.04 -12.35 -21.09
C PRO A 238 -1.15 -12.18 -19.86
N ALA A 239 0.06 -11.63 -20.04
CA ALA A 239 0.96 -11.28 -18.95
C ALA A 239 0.48 -10.04 -18.16
N LEU A 240 1.17 -9.70 -17.08
CA LEU A 240 1.04 -8.39 -16.42
C LEU A 240 2.18 -7.49 -16.90
N SER A 241 1.88 -6.23 -17.17
CA SER A 241 2.90 -5.21 -17.41
C SER A 241 3.71 -4.90 -16.15
N ASP A 242 4.81 -4.18 -16.33
CA ASP A 242 5.42 -3.39 -15.26
C ASP A 242 4.40 -2.42 -14.63
N PRO A 243 4.55 -2.08 -13.33
CA PRO A 243 3.64 -1.17 -12.64
C PRO A 243 3.73 0.25 -13.19
N LEU A 244 2.57 0.85 -13.43
CA LEU A 244 2.38 2.25 -13.77
C LEU A 244 1.89 3.02 -12.55
N TYR A 245 2.09 4.35 -12.57
CA TYR A 245 1.78 5.22 -11.45
C TYR A 245 1.08 6.50 -11.90
N ILE A 246 0.00 6.87 -11.21
CA ILE A 246 -0.59 8.22 -11.24
C ILE A 246 -0.23 8.87 -9.91
N VAL A 247 0.37 10.06 -9.94
CA VAL A 247 0.69 10.84 -8.74
C VAL A 247 -0.11 12.14 -8.80
N LYS A 248 -1.13 12.26 -7.95
CA LYS A 248 -2.05 13.40 -7.94
C LYS A 248 -1.97 14.13 -6.62
N LYS A 249 -1.62 15.42 -6.66
CA LYS A 249 -1.75 16.30 -5.50
C LYS A 249 -3.21 16.57 -5.20
N LEU A 250 -3.56 16.66 -3.92
CA LEU A 250 -4.89 17.10 -3.49
C LEU A 250 -5.17 18.53 -3.98
N ASP A 251 -4.26 19.45 -3.66
CA ASP A 251 -4.27 20.85 -4.08
C ASP A 251 -2.87 21.49 -3.82
N ASP A 252 -2.75 22.81 -4.00
CA ASP A 252 -1.52 23.57 -3.74
C ASP A 252 -1.31 23.95 -2.26
N ARG A 253 -2.21 23.57 -1.35
CA ARG A 253 -2.13 23.92 0.07
C ARG A 253 -1.16 23.00 0.81
N THR A 254 -0.61 23.53 1.89
CA THR A 254 0.36 22.85 2.78
C THR A 254 -0.07 22.88 4.24
N ASP A 255 -1.33 23.24 4.50
CA ASP A 255 -1.92 23.38 5.83
C ASP A 255 -2.98 22.32 6.12
N HIS A 256 -3.00 21.22 5.35
CA HIS A 256 -3.94 20.12 5.58
C HIS A 256 -3.67 19.44 6.91
N GLN A 257 -4.76 19.01 7.55
CA GLN A 257 -4.71 18.31 8.82
C GLN A 257 -5.37 16.94 8.68
N ILE A 258 -4.74 15.93 9.27
CA ILE A 258 -5.29 14.58 9.35
C ILE A 258 -5.41 14.22 10.83
N PRO A 259 -6.60 14.37 11.42
CA PRO A 259 -6.80 14.16 12.85
C PRO A 259 -6.77 12.68 13.23
N LEU A 260 -6.47 12.41 14.51
CA LEU A 260 -6.55 11.07 15.10
C LEU A 260 -8.00 10.64 15.39
N SER A 261 -8.87 11.61 15.71
CA SER A 261 -10.19 11.39 16.30
C SER A 261 -11.21 10.84 15.31
N GLU A 262 -11.20 11.35 14.08
CA GLU A 262 -12.16 11.00 13.05
C GLU A 262 -11.50 11.01 11.67
N PRO A 263 -11.96 10.16 10.75
CA PRO A 263 -11.48 10.20 9.37
C PRO A 263 -11.95 11.48 8.66
N VAL A 264 -11.13 11.98 7.74
CA VAL A 264 -11.44 13.12 6.86
C VAL A 264 -11.69 12.61 5.46
N LEU A 265 -12.78 13.03 4.82
CA LEU A 265 -13.07 12.72 3.42
C LEU A 265 -12.16 13.56 2.53
N ILE A 266 -11.39 12.90 1.67
CA ILE A 266 -10.52 13.53 0.68
C ILE A 266 -10.95 13.08 -0.71
N GLU A 267 -11.11 14.04 -1.62
CA GLU A 267 -11.42 13.80 -3.02
C GLU A 267 -10.30 14.33 -3.92
N PHE A 268 -9.77 13.47 -4.78
CA PHE A 268 -8.77 13.81 -5.79
C PHE A 268 -9.43 13.89 -7.16
N ASP A 269 -9.14 14.95 -7.90
CA ASP A 269 -9.53 15.14 -9.30
C ASP A 269 -8.48 14.53 -10.23
N LEU A 270 -8.85 13.48 -10.95
CA LEU A 270 -8.02 12.75 -11.93
C LEU A 270 -8.52 12.99 -13.36
N SER A 271 -9.24 14.08 -13.63
CA SER A 271 -9.77 14.37 -14.97
C SER A 271 -8.69 14.52 -16.05
N ASP A 272 -7.48 14.89 -15.66
CA ASP A 272 -6.27 15.01 -16.51
C ASP A 272 -5.45 13.72 -16.63
N ASP A 273 -5.57 12.79 -15.68
CA ASP A 273 -4.84 11.52 -15.65
C ASP A 273 -5.69 10.43 -14.97
N GLN A 274 -6.67 9.93 -15.73
CA GLN A 274 -7.68 9.00 -15.23
C GLN A 274 -7.08 7.63 -14.95
N ILE A 275 -7.60 6.94 -13.94
CA ILE A 275 -7.33 5.50 -13.76
C ILE A 275 -8.00 4.78 -14.94
N PRO A 276 -7.26 4.13 -15.85
CA PRO A 276 -7.85 3.47 -17.00
C PRO A 276 -8.82 2.37 -16.56
N LEU A 277 -9.90 2.19 -17.31
CA LEU A 277 -10.88 1.18 -16.98
C LEU A 277 -10.32 -0.25 -17.09
N TRP A 278 -9.32 -0.46 -17.95
CA TRP A 278 -8.60 -1.74 -18.09
C TRP A 278 -7.43 -1.91 -17.11
N ALA A 279 -7.29 -1.04 -16.13
CA ALA A 279 -6.31 -1.21 -15.06
C ALA A 279 -6.61 -2.50 -14.26
N VAL A 280 -5.55 -3.18 -13.84
CA VAL A 280 -5.58 -4.32 -12.92
C VAL A 280 -4.49 -4.14 -11.85
N ASP A 281 -4.51 -4.93 -10.78
CA ASP A 281 -3.61 -4.81 -9.63
C ASP A 281 -3.59 -3.37 -9.07
N VAL A 282 -4.79 -2.77 -8.92
CA VAL A 282 -4.94 -1.37 -8.50
C VAL A 282 -4.74 -1.24 -6.99
N SER A 283 -3.87 -0.32 -6.58
CA SER A 283 -3.67 0.05 -5.17
C SER A 283 -3.53 1.55 -5.00
N PHE A 284 -3.95 2.03 -3.83
CA PHE A 284 -3.88 3.43 -3.44
C PHE A 284 -2.86 3.61 -2.33
N SER A 285 -2.04 4.64 -2.46
CA SER A 285 -1.27 5.19 -1.35
C SER A 285 -1.59 6.67 -1.17
N VAL A 286 -1.84 7.09 0.07
CA VAL A 286 -1.89 8.51 0.41
C VAL A 286 -0.62 8.89 1.12
N VAL A 287 0.07 9.89 0.60
CA VAL A 287 1.32 10.41 1.13
C VAL A 287 1.06 11.78 1.74
N TYR A 288 1.12 11.86 3.06
CA TYR A 288 1.19 13.14 3.78
C TYR A 288 2.65 13.55 3.95
N ARG A 289 2.96 14.80 3.63
CA ARG A 289 4.27 15.41 3.91
C ARG A 289 4.09 16.72 4.67
N GLY A 290 4.60 16.78 5.89
CA GLY A 290 4.53 17.99 6.69
C GLY A 290 4.72 17.73 8.17
N ARG A 291 4.00 18.52 8.98
CA ARG A 291 4.14 18.57 10.43
C ARG A 291 3.64 17.29 11.09
N LEU A 292 4.49 16.63 11.87
CA LEU A 292 4.13 15.49 12.72
C LEU A 292 4.74 15.69 14.12
N GLY A 293 3.89 15.73 15.14
CA GLY A 293 4.31 15.87 16.53
C GLY A 293 3.22 16.51 17.40
N GLY A 294 3.60 17.09 18.53
CA GLY A 294 2.67 17.67 19.50
C GLY A 294 1.80 16.62 20.19
N GLY A 295 0.49 16.83 20.21
CA GLY A 295 -0.46 15.95 20.89
C GLY A 295 -0.42 16.04 22.42
N GLU A 296 -1.16 15.17 23.09
CA GLU A 296 -1.33 15.16 24.55
C GLU A 296 0.00 15.00 25.31
N HIS A 297 0.95 14.25 24.72
CA HIS A 297 2.26 13.97 25.31
C HIS A 297 3.34 14.99 24.90
N GLY A 298 3.00 16.03 24.14
CA GLY A 298 3.95 17.10 23.79
C GLY A 298 5.14 16.63 22.96
N HIS A 299 4.92 15.71 22.01
CA HIS A 299 5.98 15.20 21.13
C HIS A 299 6.65 16.33 20.35
N VAL A 300 7.94 16.19 20.07
CA VAL A 300 8.65 17.18 19.26
C VAL A 300 8.11 17.17 17.84
N VAL A 301 7.87 18.37 17.29
CA VAL A 301 7.34 18.53 15.94
C VAL A 301 8.47 18.40 14.93
N GLU A 302 8.31 17.46 14.00
CA GLU A 302 9.08 17.37 12.76
C GLU A 302 8.29 18.05 11.65
N GLU A 303 8.91 18.98 10.92
CA GLU A 303 8.24 19.80 9.89
C GLU A 303 8.18 19.10 8.52
N GLY A 304 9.05 18.12 8.28
CA GLY A 304 9.16 17.38 7.02
C GLY A 304 8.89 15.88 7.14
N ALA A 305 8.04 15.46 8.07
CA ALA A 305 7.70 14.05 8.23
C ALA A 305 6.93 13.53 7.01
N VAL A 306 7.11 12.24 6.69
CA VAL A 306 6.40 11.57 5.60
C VAL A 306 5.59 10.42 6.17
N CYS A 307 4.28 10.47 5.99
CA CYS A 307 3.35 9.45 6.48
C CYS A 307 2.64 8.84 5.29
N VAL A 308 2.61 7.51 5.21
CA VAL A 308 2.03 6.81 4.06
C VAL A 308 0.94 5.88 4.56
N GLY A 309 -0.25 6.03 3.98
CA GLY A 309 -1.33 5.05 4.09
C GLY A 309 -1.36 4.24 2.81
N TYR A 310 -1.68 2.95 2.91
CA TYR A 310 -1.77 2.04 1.78
C TYR A 310 -3.09 1.29 1.84
N ASN A 311 -3.74 1.12 0.70
CA ASN A 311 -4.86 0.20 0.55
C ASN A 311 -4.78 -0.52 -0.80
N ASP A 312 -4.94 -1.84 -0.76
CA ASP A 312 -5.09 -2.68 -1.95
C ASP A 312 -6.59 -2.80 -2.24
N VAL A 313 -7.03 -2.43 -3.44
CA VAL A 313 -8.45 -2.30 -3.76
C VAL A 313 -8.90 -3.38 -4.74
N ALA A 314 -10.21 -3.58 -4.87
CA ALA A 314 -10.73 -4.43 -5.94
C ALA A 314 -10.42 -3.79 -7.30
N GLU A 315 -10.28 -4.62 -8.34
CA GLU A 315 -10.10 -4.12 -9.71
C GLU A 315 -11.34 -3.38 -10.20
N PRO A 316 -11.21 -2.55 -11.26
CA PRO A 316 -12.37 -1.99 -11.94
C PRO A 316 -13.42 -3.08 -12.16
N THR A 317 -14.55 -2.97 -11.48
CA THR A 317 -15.55 -4.03 -11.45
C THR A 317 -16.79 -3.57 -12.24
N PRO A 318 -17.18 -4.26 -13.32
CA PRO A 318 -18.45 -4.01 -13.97
C PRO A 318 -19.60 -4.61 -13.16
N LEU A 319 -20.68 -3.84 -13.03
CA LEU A 319 -21.97 -4.29 -12.56
C LEU A 319 -22.97 -4.24 -13.72
N TYR A 320 -23.65 -5.35 -13.95
CA TYR A 320 -24.69 -5.46 -14.96
C TYR A 320 -26.07 -5.42 -14.33
N VAL A 321 -26.95 -4.57 -14.85
CA VAL A 321 -28.38 -4.59 -14.55
C VAL A 321 -29.11 -4.90 -15.84
N VAL A 322 -29.84 -6.01 -15.88
CA VAL A 322 -30.44 -6.56 -17.10
C VAL A 322 -31.95 -6.66 -16.97
N ASN A 323 -32.64 -6.26 -18.02
CA ASN A 323 -34.05 -6.57 -18.19
C ASN A 323 -34.19 -7.74 -19.16
N ASP A 324 -34.29 -8.95 -18.63
CA ASP A 324 -34.40 -10.22 -19.36
C ASP A 324 -35.87 -10.62 -19.63
N THR A 325 -36.80 -9.65 -19.63
CA THR A 325 -38.23 -9.94 -19.80
C THR A 325 -38.74 -9.89 -21.24
N ASP A 326 -37.86 -9.71 -22.23
CA ASP A 326 -38.23 -9.78 -23.65
C ASP A 326 -38.36 -11.21 -24.18
N THR A 327 -37.94 -12.19 -23.38
CA THR A 327 -37.99 -13.62 -23.73
C THR A 327 -38.59 -14.45 -22.60
N VAL A 328 -39.05 -15.65 -22.95
CA VAL A 328 -39.53 -16.65 -22.00
C VAL A 328 -39.32 -18.05 -22.59
N CYS A 329 -39.10 -19.04 -21.73
CA CYS A 329 -39.18 -20.44 -22.14
C CYS A 329 -40.66 -20.84 -22.27
N TYR A 330 -41.07 -21.24 -23.47
CA TYR A 330 -42.44 -21.64 -23.76
C TYR A 330 -42.43 -22.93 -24.57
N ASN A 331 -42.97 -24.01 -23.99
CA ASN A 331 -42.95 -25.37 -24.57
C ASN A 331 -41.53 -25.83 -24.94
N ASP A 332 -40.59 -25.68 -24.00
CA ASP A 332 -39.18 -26.06 -24.13
C ASP A 332 -38.43 -25.35 -25.28
N GLU A 333 -38.94 -24.21 -25.73
CA GLU A 333 -38.31 -23.35 -26.74
C GLU A 333 -38.25 -21.89 -26.26
N TRP A 334 -37.14 -21.21 -26.56
CA TRP A 334 -37.00 -19.78 -26.33
C TRP A 334 -37.88 -18.97 -27.30
N ARG A 335 -38.81 -18.18 -26.75
CA ARG A 335 -39.74 -17.33 -27.51
C ARG A 335 -39.66 -15.88 -27.04
N ARG A 336 -39.97 -14.94 -27.94
CA ARG A 336 -40.19 -13.54 -27.55
C ARG A 336 -41.45 -13.45 -26.71
N ALA A 337 -41.39 -12.74 -25.59
CA ALA A 337 -42.55 -12.51 -24.74
C ALA A 337 -43.69 -11.81 -25.52
N SER A 338 -43.33 -10.90 -26.43
CA SER A 338 -44.28 -10.20 -27.31
C SER A 338 -45.09 -11.09 -28.26
N ASP A 339 -44.65 -12.33 -28.48
CA ASP A 339 -45.30 -13.27 -29.40
C ASP A 339 -46.35 -14.15 -28.70
N LEU A 340 -46.53 -14.00 -27.39
CA LEU A 340 -47.41 -14.82 -26.55
C LEU A 340 -48.47 -13.94 -25.88
N ASP A 341 -49.74 -14.36 -25.93
CA ASP A 341 -50.87 -13.56 -25.43
C ASP A 341 -50.89 -13.44 -23.90
N ASP A 342 -50.35 -14.43 -23.18
CA ASP A 342 -50.41 -14.52 -21.71
C ASP A 342 -49.09 -14.09 -21.03
N VAL A 343 -48.16 -13.51 -21.79
CA VAL A 343 -46.84 -13.09 -21.27
C VAL A 343 -46.63 -11.61 -21.51
N THR A 344 -46.63 -10.83 -20.43
CA THR A 344 -46.41 -9.38 -20.51
C THR A 344 -45.00 -9.04 -20.05
N PRO A 345 -44.16 -8.42 -20.89
CA PRO A 345 -42.81 -8.04 -20.50
C PRO A 345 -42.84 -6.89 -19.49
N THR A 346 -41.78 -6.79 -18.71
CA THR A 346 -41.63 -5.80 -17.65
C THR A 346 -40.80 -4.62 -18.14
N MET A 347 -41.24 -3.38 -17.87
CA MET A 347 -40.44 -2.18 -18.10
C MET A 347 -39.87 -1.68 -16.78
N ILE A 348 -38.54 -1.69 -16.64
CA ILE A 348 -37.87 -1.11 -15.48
C ILE A 348 -37.77 0.40 -15.71
N THR A 349 -38.52 1.16 -14.93
CA THR A 349 -38.56 2.63 -15.05
C THR A 349 -37.39 3.28 -14.31
N HIS A 350 -36.99 2.71 -13.18
CA HIS A 350 -35.89 3.20 -12.37
C HIS A 350 -35.13 2.01 -11.78
N ALA A 351 -33.81 2.12 -11.73
CA ALA A 351 -32.97 1.27 -10.92
C ALA A 351 -32.07 2.14 -10.04
N TYR A 352 -31.94 1.78 -8.78
CA TYR A 352 -31.12 2.47 -7.79
C TYR A 352 -30.05 1.52 -7.30
N ILE A 353 -28.79 1.92 -7.43
CA ILE A 353 -27.63 1.06 -7.14
C ILE A 353 -26.96 1.53 -5.86
N ARG A 354 -26.64 0.58 -4.99
CA ARG A 354 -25.88 0.82 -3.76
C ARG A 354 -24.71 -0.15 -3.63
N PHE A 355 -23.60 0.38 -3.12
CA PHE A 355 -22.48 -0.40 -2.63
C PHE A 355 -22.29 -0.16 -1.13
N SER A 356 -21.73 -1.14 -0.43
CA SER A 356 -21.48 -1.04 1.00
C SER A 356 -20.31 -1.92 1.45
N GLU A 357 -19.70 -1.56 2.58
CA GLU A 357 -18.64 -2.34 3.20
C GLU A 357 -19.10 -3.78 3.50
N GLU A 358 -18.19 -4.76 3.39
CA GLU A 358 -18.50 -6.19 3.63
C GLU A 358 -19.23 -6.43 4.97
N GLY A 359 -18.75 -5.79 6.05
CA GLY A 359 -19.28 -5.97 7.40
C GLY A 359 -20.59 -5.24 7.68
N GLN A 360 -21.04 -4.36 6.79
CA GLN A 360 -22.23 -3.52 6.96
C GLN A 360 -23.05 -3.45 5.66
N PRO A 361 -23.62 -4.58 5.20
CA PRO A 361 -24.47 -4.58 4.01
C PRO A 361 -25.65 -3.63 4.19
N ARG A 362 -25.94 -2.87 3.13
CA ARG A 362 -27.08 -1.97 3.07
C ARG A 362 -27.79 -2.15 1.74
N ASP A 363 -29.11 -2.26 1.83
CA ASP A 363 -29.98 -2.35 0.66
C ASP A 363 -30.08 -1.00 -0.06
N ALA A 364 -30.20 -1.06 -1.38
CA ALA A 364 -30.54 0.09 -2.20
C ALA A 364 -31.99 0.52 -1.93
N THR A 365 -32.22 1.83 -1.88
CA THR A 365 -33.56 2.41 -1.75
C THR A 365 -33.69 3.69 -2.56
N VAL A 366 -34.94 4.12 -2.79
CA VAL A 366 -35.26 5.40 -3.47
C VAL A 366 -34.93 6.63 -2.62
N GLU A 367 -34.69 6.46 -1.32
CA GLU A 367 -34.46 7.56 -0.39
C GLU A 367 -33.09 8.21 -0.61
N GLN A 368 -32.97 9.50 -0.26
CA GLN A 368 -31.70 10.20 -0.35
C GLN A 368 -30.64 9.51 0.52
N GLY A 369 -29.47 9.24 -0.06
CA GLY A 369 -28.40 8.48 0.59
C GLY A 369 -28.67 6.96 0.67
N GLY A 370 -29.77 6.50 0.09
CA GLY A 370 -30.13 5.09 -0.12
C GLY A 370 -29.46 4.45 -1.33
N HIS A 371 -28.88 5.23 -2.23
CA HIS A 371 -28.18 4.78 -3.44
C HIS A 371 -27.06 5.76 -3.80
N ILE A 372 -26.11 5.31 -4.62
CA ILE A 372 -25.03 6.15 -5.17
C ILE A 372 -25.38 6.62 -6.59
N HIS A 373 -26.06 5.76 -7.34
CA HIS A 373 -26.42 6.04 -8.71
C HIS A 373 -27.82 5.51 -9.00
N SER A 374 -28.50 6.17 -9.93
CA SER A 374 -29.76 5.72 -10.47
C SER A 374 -29.80 5.97 -11.96
N PHE A 375 -30.42 5.06 -12.69
CA PHE A 375 -30.71 5.27 -14.11
C PHE A 375 -32.17 4.95 -14.39
N LEU A 376 -32.66 5.49 -15.51
CA LEU A 376 -34.05 5.41 -15.91
C LEU A 376 -34.19 4.49 -17.13
N ASN A 377 -35.40 3.95 -17.31
CA ASN A 377 -35.86 3.32 -18.54
C ASN A 377 -34.91 2.25 -19.09
N LEU A 378 -35.00 1.05 -18.51
CA LEU A 378 -34.36 -0.14 -19.05
C LEU A 378 -35.45 -1.03 -19.66
N ASP A 379 -35.61 -0.94 -20.98
CA ASP A 379 -36.59 -1.70 -21.75
C ASP A 379 -36.28 -3.21 -21.76
N PRO A 380 -37.27 -4.08 -22.02
CA PRO A 380 -37.05 -5.51 -22.22
C PRO A 380 -35.95 -5.80 -23.25
N GLY A 381 -35.06 -6.74 -22.94
CA GLY A 381 -33.92 -7.13 -23.79
C GLY A 381 -32.74 -6.16 -23.73
N ARG A 382 -32.74 -5.25 -22.76
CA ARG A 382 -31.68 -4.26 -22.56
C ARG A 382 -30.89 -4.49 -21.28
N TYR A 383 -29.67 -3.99 -21.25
CA TYR A 383 -28.87 -3.91 -20.04
C TYR A 383 -28.19 -2.56 -19.85
N LYS A 384 -27.87 -2.23 -18.60
CA LYS A 384 -26.95 -1.15 -18.24
C LYS A 384 -25.72 -1.74 -17.57
N ARG A 385 -24.54 -1.21 -17.93
CA ARG A 385 -23.27 -1.56 -17.34
C ARG A 385 -22.65 -0.33 -16.69
N VAL A 386 -22.29 -0.44 -15.42
CA VAL A 386 -21.59 0.59 -14.65
C VAL A 386 -20.32 0.00 -14.05
N TYR A 387 -19.39 0.85 -13.62
CA TYR A 387 -18.10 0.42 -13.10
C TYR A 387 -17.76 1.09 -11.78
N LEU A 388 -17.01 0.38 -10.94
CA LEU A 388 -16.54 0.92 -9.67
C LEU A 388 -15.16 0.42 -9.27
N LEU A 389 -14.56 1.15 -8.33
CA LEU A 389 -13.47 0.67 -7.47
C LEU A 389 -13.95 0.76 -6.02
N SER A 390 -13.79 -0.32 -5.25
CA SER A 390 -14.13 -0.40 -3.82
C SER A 390 -13.10 -1.26 -3.09
N ASP A 391 -13.32 -1.55 -1.82
CA ASP A 391 -12.46 -2.46 -1.07
C ASP A 391 -12.41 -3.85 -1.69
N TYR A 392 -11.44 -4.63 -1.25
CA TYR A 392 -11.18 -6.00 -1.71
C TYR A 392 -12.37 -6.97 -1.57
N ARG A 393 -13.37 -6.61 -0.76
CA ARG A 393 -14.68 -7.25 -0.63
C ARG A 393 -15.71 -6.20 -0.25
N TYR A 394 -16.84 -6.21 -0.95
CA TYR A 394 -17.94 -5.28 -0.70
C TYR A 394 -19.29 -5.95 -0.98
N ASN A 395 -20.38 -5.29 -0.63
CA ASN A 395 -21.74 -5.72 -0.91
C ASN A 395 -22.35 -4.81 -1.99
N GLN A 396 -23.19 -5.38 -2.84
CA GLN A 396 -23.87 -4.71 -3.95
C GLN A 396 -25.37 -4.88 -3.80
N SER A 397 -26.15 -3.84 -4.05
CA SER A 397 -27.61 -3.91 -3.99
C SER A 397 -28.24 -3.08 -5.11
N VAL A 398 -29.34 -3.56 -5.67
CA VAL A 398 -30.14 -2.85 -6.66
C VAL A 398 -31.60 -2.88 -6.25
N HIS A 399 -32.25 -1.70 -6.27
CA HIS A 399 -33.68 -1.54 -6.11
C HIS A 399 -34.32 -1.16 -7.43
N TYR A 400 -35.29 -1.95 -7.87
CA TYR A 400 -36.03 -1.78 -9.11
C TYR A 400 -37.36 -1.10 -8.86
N VAL A 401 -37.78 -0.25 -9.79
CA VAL A 401 -39.16 0.19 -9.93
C VAL A 401 -39.60 -0.13 -11.34
N TYR A 402 -40.63 -0.96 -11.48
CA TYR A 402 -41.05 -1.50 -12.77
C TYR A 402 -42.57 -1.59 -12.89
N HIS A 403 -43.05 -1.74 -14.12
CA HIS A 403 -44.45 -2.05 -14.40
C HIS A 403 -44.56 -3.02 -15.56
N LEU A 404 -45.68 -3.73 -15.64
CA LEU A 404 -45.98 -4.59 -16.77
C LEU A 404 -46.37 -3.74 -17.98
N ALA A 405 -45.89 -4.10 -19.16
CA ALA A 405 -46.14 -3.36 -20.38
C ALA A 405 -47.65 -3.26 -20.68
N GLY A 406 -48.17 -2.04 -20.84
CA GLY A 406 -49.60 -1.81 -21.05
C GLY A 406 -50.45 -1.76 -19.79
N GLU A 407 -49.86 -2.00 -18.61
CA GLU A 407 -50.52 -1.88 -17.31
C GLU A 407 -50.10 -0.61 -16.56
N SER A 408 -50.96 -0.14 -15.66
CA SER A 408 -50.72 1.05 -14.82
C SER A 408 -50.13 0.76 -13.44
N ASP A 409 -50.12 -0.51 -13.03
CA ASP A 409 -49.65 -0.91 -11.70
C ASP A 409 -48.13 -0.86 -11.63
N VAL A 410 -47.62 -0.27 -10.55
CA VAL A 410 -46.18 -0.11 -10.32
C VAL A 410 -45.74 -1.04 -9.20
N PHE A 411 -44.67 -1.77 -9.46
CA PHE A 411 -44.04 -2.72 -8.56
C PHE A 411 -42.60 -2.28 -8.25
N SER A 412 -42.06 -2.81 -7.16
CA SER A 412 -40.68 -2.56 -6.77
C SER A 412 -40.09 -3.74 -6.01
N GLU A 413 -38.81 -4.01 -6.24
CA GLU A 413 -38.08 -5.11 -5.61
C GLU A 413 -36.65 -4.69 -5.30
N THR A 414 -36.02 -5.29 -4.28
CA THR A 414 -34.60 -5.09 -3.97
C THR A 414 -33.88 -6.44 -3.97
N ALA A 415 -32.73 -6.49 -4.64
CA ALA A 415 -31.82 -7.63 -4.62
C ALA A 415 -30.45 -7.19 -4.10
N THR A 416 -29.79 -8.06 -3.34
CA THR A 416 -28.48 -7.77 -2.71
C THR A 416 -27.54 -8.97 -2.84
N PHE A 417 -26.33 -8.72 -3.35
CA PHE A 417 -25.22 -9.66 -3.37
C PHE A 417 -24.15 -9.27 -2.36
N LEU A 418 -23.65 -10.27 -1.64
CA LEU A 418 -22.66 -10.07 -0.57
C LEU A 418 -21.27 -10.52 -1.03
N ARG A 419 -20.22 -9.90 -0.47
CA ARG A 419 -18.80 -10.30 -0.64
C ARG A 419 -18.31 -10.37 -2.10
N GLN A 420 -18.69 -9.36 -2.86
CA GLN A 420 -18.38 -9.16 -4.26
C GLN A 420 -16.99 -8.51 -4.41
N SER A 421 -16.18 -8.98 -5.37
CA SER A 421 -14.94 -8.34 -5.83
C SER A 421 -14.40 -9.00 -7.11
N ILE A 422 -13.98 -8.22 -8.12
CA ILE A 422 -13.05 -8.72 -9.15
C ILE A 422 -11.62 -8.66 -8.61
N ARG A 423 -10.84 -9.68 -8.94
CA ARG A 423 -9.43 -9.82 -8.55
C ARG A 423 -8.60 -10.16 -9.77
N SER A 424 -7.60 -9.35 -10.08
CA SER A 424 -6.64 -9.67 -11.13
C SER A 424 -5.25 -9.18 -10.71
N GLY A 425 -4.45 -10.09 -10.15
CA GLY A 425 -3.20 -9.68 -9.53
C GLY A 425 -2.36 -10.87 -9.08
N ILE A 426 -1.17 -10.57 -8.54
CA ILE A 426 -0.24 -11.57 -8.01
C ILE A 426 -0.40 -11.63 -6.50
N PHE A 427 -0.67 -12.84 -5.99
CA PHE A 427 -0.82 -13.13 -4.57
C PHE A 427 0.30 -14.02 -4.10
N TYR A 428 0.86 -13.69 -2.94
CA TYR A 428 1.74 -14.61 -2.24
C TYR A 428 0.89 -15.59 -1.44
N ASP A 429 0.96 -16.86 -1.81
CA ASP A 429 0.36 -17.96 -1.06
C ASP A 429 1.37 -18.44 -0.01
N GLN A 430 1.02 -18.25 1.26
CA GLN A 430 1.87 -18.59 2.39
C GLN A 430 2.04 -20.11 2.55
N ASP A 431 1.05 -20.91 2.14
CA ASP A 431 1.08 -22.36 2.32
C ASP A 431 2.00 -23.02 1.30
N SER A 432 2.06 -22.46 0.08
CA SER A 432 2.89 -22.97 -1.01
C SER A 432 4.21 -22.21 -1.22
N ASP A 433 4.44 -21.12 -0.47
CA ASP A 433 5.59 -20.20 -0.64
C ASP A 433 5.75 -19.78 -2.12
N ALA A 434 4.62 -19.50 -2.76
CA ALA A 434 4.55 -19.25 -4.20
C ALA A 434 3.73 -18.00 -4.52
N LEU A 435 4.14 -17.32 -5.58
CA LEU A 435 3.36 -16.23 -6.18
C LEU A 435 2.34 -16.84 -7.16
N THR A 436 1.06 -16.78 -6.79
CA THR A 436 -0.06 -17.24 -7.60
C THR A 436 -0.79 -16.05 -8.21
N ARG A 437 -1.01 -16.07 -9.52
CA ARG A 437 -1.81 -15.05 -10.18
C ARG A 437 -3.27 -15.45 -10.20
N HIS A 438 -4.15 -14.59 -9.71
CA HIS A 438 -5.60 -14.79 -9.81
C HIS A 438 -6.14 -14.00 -10.99
N TYR A 439 -7.20 -14.53 -11.59
CA TYR A 439 -7.98 -13.87 -12.64
C TYR A 439 -9.45 -14.05 -12.37
N PRO A 440 -10.30 -13.09 -12.77
CA PRO A 440 -11.72 -13.30 -12.72
C PRO A 440 -12.11 -14.42 -13.68
N VAL A 441 -13.00 -15.30 -13.22
CA VAL A 441 -13.77 -16.16 -14.09
C VAL A 441 -15.02 -15.39 -14.46
N LEU A 442 -15.25 -15.26 -15.75
CA LEU A 442 -16.39 -14.55 -16.32
C LEU A 442 -17.34 -15.57 -16.95
N ASP A 443 -18.61 -15.21 -16.99
CA ASP A 443 -19.67 -16.01 -17.57
C ASP A 443 -20.30 -15.26 -18.76
N THR A 444 -21.03 -15.97 -19.61
CA THR A 444 -21.70 -15.39 -20.79
C THR A 444 -23.21 -15.62 -20.70
N PHE A 445 -23.96 -14.54 -20.82
CA PHE A 445 -25.41 -14.54 -20.82
C PHE A 445 -25.90 -13.77 -22.04
N ARG A 446 -26.62 -14.45 -22.95
CA ARG A 446 -27.19 -13.84 -24.17
C ARG A 446 -26.16 -13.04 -24.98
N ASN A 447 -24.97 -13.64 -25.17
CA ASN A 447 -23.80 -13.08 -25.87
C ASN A 447 -23.12 -11.87 -25.17
N VAL A 448 -23.42 -11.62 -23.89
CA VAL A 448 -22.77 -10.60 -23.06
C VAL A 448 -21.92 -11.28 -22.00
N THR A 449 -20.62 -10.98 -21.98
CA THR A 449 -19.70 -11.46 -20.93
C THR A 449 -19.84 -10.60 -19.68
N PHE A 450 -20.12 -11.24 -18.54
CA PHE A 450 -20.33 -10.55 -17.27
C PHE A 450 -19.57 -11.25 -16.14
N TRP A 451 -19.32 -10.49 -15.08
CA TRP A 451 -18.78 -11.02 -13.83
C TRP A 451 -19.88 -11.21 -12.79
N ASN A 452 -20.70 -10.17 -12.59
CA ASN A 452 -21.89 -10.22 -11.76
C ASN A 452 -23.02 -9.42 -12.42
N MET A 453 -24.23 -9.94 -12.32
CA MET A 453 -25.42 -9.41 -12.96
C MET A 453 -26.62 -9.51 -12.04
N PHE A 454 -27.35 -8.41 -11.90
CA PHE A 454 -28.73 -8.47 -11.47
C PHE A 454 -29.65 -8.43 -12.68
N TYR A 455 -30.68 -9.26 -12.69
CA TYR A 455 -31.60 -9.33 -13.80
C TYR A 455 -33.04 -9.55 -13.33
N VAL A 456 -33.98 -8.94 -14.05
CA VAL A 456 -35.42 -9.21 -13.94
C VAL A 456 -35.81 -10.12 -15.10
N HIS A 457 -36.46 -11.24 -14.82
CA HIS A 457 -36.89 -12.22 -15.82
C HIS A 457 -38.40 -12.47 -15.70
N ASN A 458 -39.02 -12.95 -16.77
CA ASN A 458 -40.37 -13.49 -16.68
C ASN A 458 -40.31 -14.89 -16.05
N PRO A 459 -41.29 -15.28 -15.22
CA PRO A 459 -41.39 -16.67 -14.77
C PRO A 459 -41.56 -17.60 -15.99
N ASP A 460 -41.00 -18.81 -15.90
CA ASP A 460 -41.10 -19.82 -16.96
C ASP A 460 -42.57 -20.16 -17.24
N VAL A 461 -43.01 -20.10 -18.51
CA VAL A 461 -44.41 -20.38 -18.90
C VAL A 461 -44.51 -21.76 -19.54
N CYS A 462 -44.79 -22.78 -18.72
CA CYS A 462 -45.05 -24.15 -19.18
C CYS A 462 -46.55 -24.37 -19.46
N THR A 463 -46.92 -24.88 -20.64
CA THR A 463 -48.34 -25.11 -20.99
C THR A 463 -48.75 -26.59 -21.11
N LEU A 464 -47.91 -27.53 -20.65
CA LEU A 464 -48.21 -28.96 -20.56
C LEU A 464 -47.96 -29.48 -19.13
N ASP A 465 -48.75 -30.47 -18.67
CA ASP A 465 -48.91 -30.96 -17.28
C ASP A 465 -47.64 -31.42 -16.53
N THR A 466 -46.46 -31.27 -17.11
CA THR A 466 -45.14 -31.47 -16.48
C THR A 466 -44.15 -30.50 -17.12
N CYS A 467 -43.31 -29.81 -16.32
CA CYS A 467 -42.08 -29.17 -16.82
C CYS A 467 -40.87 -30.08 -16.48
N PRO A 468 -40.44 -31.01 -17.34
CA PRO A 468 -39.20 -31.73 -17.13
C PRO A 468 -38.09 -31.16 -18.04
N GLY A 469 -37.44 -30.05 -17.62
CA GLY A 469 -36.17 -29.53 -18.17
C GLY A 469 -36.19 -28.95 -19.59
N ASP A 470 -35.43 -27.87 -19.85
CA ASP A 470 -34.46 -27.80 -20.98
C ASP A 470 -34.12 -26.39 -21.52
N CYS A 471 -34.83 -25.30 -21.18
CA CYS A 471 -34.35 -23.96 -21.55
C CYS A 471 -33.23 -23.50 -20.60
N ASP A 472 -31.98 -23.82 -20.92
CA ASP A 472 -30.83 -23.17 -20.28
C ASP A 472 -30.78 -21.69 -20.74
N TYR A 473 -30.65 -20.78 -19.78
CA TYR A 473 -30.49 -19.35 -20.03
C TYR A 473 -29.22 -19.04 -20.85
N HIS A 474 -28.19 -19.89 -20.75
CA HIS A 474 -26.99 -19.78 -21.59
C HIS A 474 -27.27 -20.07 -23.08
N ASP A 475 -28.34 -20.82 -23.38
CA ASP A 475 -28.73 -21.22 -24.74
C ASP A 475 -29.79 -20.29 -25.35
N ASN A 476 -30.14 -19.19 -24.68
CA ASN A 476 -31.09 -18.21 -25.19
C ASN A 476 -30.54 -17.53 -26.48
N PRO A 477 -31.20 -17.72 -27.65
CA PRO A 477 -30.69 -17.25 -28.93
C PRO A 477 -30.91 -15.75 -29.18
N TYR A 478 -31.63 -15.05 -28.30
CA TYR A 478 -31.93 -13.64 -28.45
C TYR A 478 -30.85 -12.80 -27.78
N GLU A 479 -30.23 -11.87 -28.50
CA GLU A 479 -29.16 -11.03 -27.92
C GLU A 479 -29.72 -9.93 -27.01
N LEU A 480 -28.91 -9.53 -26.03
CA LEU A 480 -29.13 -8.32 -25.24
C LEU A 480 -28.51 -7.11 -25.91
N THR A 481 -29.13 -5.93 -25.75
CA THR A 481 -28.54 -4.67 -26.24
C THR A 481 -28.22 -3.72 -25.09
N GLN A 482 -27.03 -3.14 -25.09
CA GLN A 482 -26.67 -2.13 -24.09
C GLN A 482 -27.52 -0.87 -24.27
N THR A 483 -27.95 -0.28 -23.16
CA THR A 483 -28.60 1.03 -23.13
C THR A 483 -27.54 2.11 -23.07
N GLU A 484 -27.75 3.21 -23.82
CA GLU A 484 -26.88 4.38 -23.79
C GLU A 484 -26.71 4.97 -22.38
#